data_AF-A0A2Z5R1W5-F1
#
_entry.id   AF-A0A2Z5R1W5-F1
#
_cell.length_a   1.000
_cell.length_b   1.000
_cell.length_c   1.000
_cell.angle_alpha   90.00
_cell.angle_beta   90.00
_cell.angle_gamma   90.00
#
_symmetry.space_group_name_H-M   'P 1'
#
loop_
_entity.id
_entity.type
_entity.pdbx_description
1 polymer ?
#
loop_
_entity_poly.entity_id
_entity_poly.type
_entity_poly.pdbx_seq_one_letter_code
_entity_poly.pdbx_strand_id
1 'polypeptide(L)' 'MRWFIEKRKLWGRGLSAVDVYLLASVVVVPGTTLWTRDKRLRDVAQDLGCRFENG' A
#
# COMPACT_ATOMS: atom_id res chain seq x y z
N MET A 1 13.25 1.80 2.51
CA MET A 1 12.26 0.82 1.99
C MET A 1 12.11 -0.42 2.90
N ARG A 2 13.15 -1.24 3.13
CA ARG A 2 13.07 -2.52 3.87
C ARG A 2 12.41 -2.43 5.26
N TRP A 3 12.81 -1.43 6.05
CA TRP A 3 12.24 -1.15 7.38
C TRP A 3 10.71 -0.96 7.38
N PHE A 4 10.16 -0.31 6.36
CA PHE A 4 8.74 0.06 6.33
C PHE A 4 7.86 -1.15 6.03
N ILE A 5 8.34 -2.04 5.16
CA ILE A 5 7.67 -3.27 4.75
C ILE A 5 7.69 -4.30 5.90
N GLU A 6 8.83 -4.42 6.59
CA GLU A 6 9.01 -5.35 7.72
C GLU A 6 8.24 -4.91 8.98
N LYS A 7 8.28 -3.61 9.34
CA LYS A 7 7.54 -3.12 10.52
C LYS A 7 6.02 -3.17 10.37
N ARG A 8 5.50 -3.07 9.14
CA ARG A 8 4.05 -3.03 8.87
C ARG A 8 3.45 -4.42 8.58
N LYS A 9 4.24 -5.50 8.63
CA LYS A 9 3.79 -6.88 8.30
C LYS A 9 2.97 -6.93 7.00
N LEU A 10 3.51 -6.34 5.94
CA LEU A 10 2.85 -6.33 4.62
C LEU A 10 2.89 -7.70 3.92
N TRP A 11 3.82 -8.55 4.33
CA TRP A 11 3.94 -9.94 3.86
C TRP A 11 2.86 -10.84 4.48
N GLY A 12 2.37 -11.81 3.70
CA GLY A 12 1.33 -12.76 4.13
C GLY A 12 -0.10 -12.28 3.93
N ARG A 13 -0.31 -11.08 3.38
CA ARG A 13 -1.64 -10.52 3.04
C ARG A 13 -2.10 -10.80 1.61
N GLY A 14 -1.39 -11.69 0.91
CA GLY A 14 -1.66 -12.03 -0.48
C GLY A 14 -1.30 -10.92 -1.47
N LEU A 15 -0.37 -10.03 -1.10
CA LEU A 15 0.23 -9.02 -1.98
C LEU A 15 1.45 -9.59 -2.71
N SER A 16 1.60 -9.24 -3.99
CA SER A 16 2.83 -9.48 -4.74
C SER A 16 3.92 -8.48 -4.36
N ALA A 17 5.17 -8.75 -4.73
CA ALA A 17 6.25 -7.78 -4.57
C ALA A 17 5.96 -6.45 -5.29
N VAL A 18 5.28 -6.51 -6.43
CA VAL A 18 4.89 -5.32 -7.20
C VAL A 18 3.92 -4.45 -6.41
N ASP A 19 2.91 -5.05 -5.78
CA ASP A 19 1.93 -4.34 -4.94
C ASP A 19 2.60 -3.63 -3.77
N VAL A 20 3.59 -4.29 -3.15
CA VAL A 20 4.36 -3.70 -2.06
C VAL A 20 5.19 -2.51 -2.52
N TYR A 21 5.83 -2.60 -3.69
CA TYR A 21 6.58 -1.47 -4.25
C TYR A 21 5.66 -0.31 -4.66
N LEU A 22 4.47 -0.60 -5.21
CA LEU A 22 3.45 0.41 -5.53
C LEU A 22 2.96 1.12 -4.27
N LEU A 23 2.60 0.39 -3.21
CA LEU A 23 2.19 1.01 -1.94
C LEU A 23 3.31 1.87 -1.35
N ALA A 24 4.55 1.40 -1.44
CA ALA A 24 5.69 2.15 -0.93
C ALA A 24 5.95 3.44 -1.72
N SER A 25 5.70 3.47 -3.04
CA SER A 25 5.81 4.72 -3.81
C SER A 25 4.74 5.72 -3.40
N VAL A 26 3.49 5.27 -3.20
CA VAL A 26 2.38 6.12 -2.74
C VAL A 26 2.65 6.69 -1.35
N VAL A 27 3.17 5.88 -0.42
CA VAL A 27 3.52 6.33 0.95
C VAL A 27 4.60 7.40 0.94
N VAL A 28 5.62 7.24 0.09
CA VAL A 28 6.79 8.15 0.07
C VAL A 28 6.45 9.51 -0.55
N VAL A 29 5.41 9.60 -1.38
CA VAL A 29 5.01 10.84 -2.05
C VAL A 29 3.78 11.44 -1.35
N PRO A 30 3.94 12.51 -0.54
CA PRO A 30 2.82 13.15 0.15
C PRO A 30 1.76 13.67 -0.82
N GLY A 31 0.49 13.53 -0.45
CA GLY A 31 -0.63 14.01 -1.28
C GLY A 31 -1.03 13.07 -2.42
N THR A 32 -0.40 11.91 -2.55
CA THR A 32 -0.79 10.90 -3.52
C THR A 32 -2.03 10.13 -3.06
N THR A 33 -2.94 9.85 -4.00
CA THR A 33 -4.10 8.98 -3.80
C THR A 33 -3.90 7.70 -4.61
N LEU A 34 -4.02 6.54 -3.95
CA LEU A 34 -4.01 5.25 -4.62
C LEU A 34 -5.37 4.97 -5.25
N TRP A 35 -5.44 4.93 -6.57
CA TRP A 35 -6.61 4.44 -7.29
C TRP A 35 -6.50 2.94 -7.48
N THR A 36 -7.42 2.18 -6.88
CA THR A 36 -7.46 0.73 -7.07
C THR A 36 -8.84 0.16 -6.76
N ARG A 37 -9.26 -0.82 -7.57
CA ARG A 37 -10.45 -1.65 -7.29
C ARG A 37 -10.11 -2.89 -6.46
N ASP A 38 -8.83 -3.20 -6.32
CA ASP A 38 -8.36 -4.34 -5.54
C ASP A 38 -8.61 -4.09 -4.04
N LYS A 39 -9.39 -4.97 -3.43
CA LYS A 39 -9.76 -4.85 -2.02
C LYS A 39 -8.55 -4.99 -1.09
N ARG A 40 -7.61 -5.88 -1.39
CA ARG A 40 -6.42 -6.14 -0.55
C ARG A 40 -5.49 -4.94 -0.53
N LEU A 41 -5.28 -4.32 -1.70
CA LEU A 41 -4.49 -3.09 -1.80
C LEU A 41 -5.13 -1.93 -1.02
N ARG A 42 -6.47 -1.82 -1.04
CA ARG A 42 -7.19 -0.82 -0.23
C ARG A 42 -7.05 -1.05 1.26
N ASP A 43 -7.27 -2.27 1.73
CA ASP A 43 -7.16 -2.61 3.15
C ASP A 43 -5.76 -2.26 3.68
N VAL A 44 -4.74 -2.51 2.87
CA VAL A 44 -3.36 -2.19 3.23
C VAL A 44 -3.07 -0.69 3.12
N ALA A 45 -3.56 0.01 2.10
CA ALA A 45 -3.44 1.46 2.00
C ALA A 45 -4.11 2.17 3.18
N GLN A 46 -5.25 1.65 3.64
CA GLN A 46 -5.94 2.11 4.85
C GLN A 46 -5.09 1.90 6.10
N ASP A 47 -4.53 0.71 6.30
CA ASP A 47 -3.61 0.42 7.41
C ASP A 47 -2.35 1.30 7.42
N LEU A 48 -1.92 1.73 6.23
CA LEU A 48 -0.78 2.64 6.04
C LEU A 48 -1.17 4.12 6.22
N GLY A 49 -2.45 4.45 6.35
CA GLY A 49 -2.94 5.84 6.43
C GLY A 49 -2.86 6.59 5.10
N CYS A 50 -2.78 5.88 3.98
CA CYS A 50 -2.77 6.47 2.64
C CYS A 50 -4.20 6.83 2.21
N ARG A 51 -4.32 7.89 1.39
CA ARG A 51 -5.56 8.18 0.69
C ARG A 51 -5.73 7.16 -0.44
N PHE A 52 -6.93 6.61 -0.58
CA PHE A 52 -7.27 5.73 -1.70
C PHE A 52 -8.68 6.05 -2.19
N GLU A 53 -8.91 5.80 -3.48
CA GLU A 53 -10.21 5.93 -4.13
C GLU A 53 -10.58 4.64 -4.85
N ASN A 54 -11.87 4.31 -4.79
CA ASN A 54 -12.46 3.25 -5.60
C ASN A 54 -12.70 3.81 -6.99
N GLY A 55 -11.91 3.35 -7.95
CA GLY A 55 -12.16 3.64 -9.36
C GLY A 55 -13.37 2.96 -9.94
#